data_AF-A0A3N5N293-F1
#
_entry.id   AF-A0A3N5N293-F1
#
_cell.length_a   1.000
_cell.length_b   1.000
_cell.length_c   1.000
_cell.angle_alpha   90.00
_cell.angle_beta   90.00
_cell.angle_gamma   90.00
#
_symmetry.space_group_name_H-M   'P 1'
#
loop_
_entity.id
_entity.type
_entity.pdbx_description
1 polymer ?
#
loop_
_entity_poly.entity_id
_entity_poly.type
_entity_poly.pdbx_seq_one_letter_code
_entity_poly.pdbx_strand_id
1 'polypeptide(L)' 'GDTLQEFKSLCPGLYLSVMDNANYYFFTGGGTVLTAIEQGSPYGLKPVQALMATGDR' A
#
# COMPACT_ATOMS: atom_id res chain seq x y z
N GLY A 1 5.72 -9.62 -3.07
CA GLY A 1 6.69 -8.80 -2.35
C GLY A 1 7.04 -9.55 -1.10
N ASP A 2 8.32 -9.78 -0.88
CA ASP A 2 8.86 -10.76 0.07
C ASP A 2 8.25 -10.61 1.47
N THR A 3 7.99 -9.38 1.93
CA THR A 3 7.31 -9.12 3.21
C THR A 3 5.96 -9.82 3.36
N LEU A 4 5.09 -9.80 2.35
CA LEU A 4 3.78 -10.49 2.43
C LEU A 4 3.93 -12.01 2.31
N GLN A 5 4.95 -12.48 1.58
CA GLN A 5 5.25 -13.90 1.46
C GLN A 5 5.77 -14.47 2.79
N GLU A 6 6.70 -13.76 3.42
CA GLU A 6 7.21 -14.06 4.76
C GLU A 6 6.11 -13.96 5.80
N PHE A 7 5.26 -12.93 5.75
CA PHE A 7 4.13 -12.80 6.68
C PHE A 7 3.15 -13.99 6.57
N LYS A 8 2.83 -14.43 5.35
CA LYS A 8 2.01 -15.63 5.12
C LYS A 8 2.68 -16.90 5.64
N SER A 9 4.01 -17.02 5.47
CA SER A 9 4.78 -18.18 5.91
C SER A 9 4.89 -18.29 7.43
N LEU A 10 5.25 -17.18 8.08
CA LEU A 10 5.54 -17.12 9.51
C LEU A 10 4.28 -16.99 10.37
N CYS A 11 3.21 -16.36 9.85
CA CYS A 11 1.98 -16.08 10.60
C CYS A 11 0.71 -16.36 9.77
N PRO A 12 0.51 -17.59 9.25
CA PRO A 12 -0.59 -17.90 8.33
C PRO A 12 -1.98 -17.64 8.93
N GLY A 13 -2.17 -17.87 10.23
CA GLY A 13 -3.46 -17.64 10.89
C GLY A 13 -3.86 -16.16 10.92
N LEU A 14 -2.93 -15.27 11.30
CA LEU A 14 -3.18 -13.83 11.27
C LEU A 14 -3.31 -13.33 9.83
N TYR A 15 -2.45 -13.81 8.92
CA TYR A 15 -2.53 -13.47 7.50
C TYR A 15 -3.94 -13.73 6.94
N LEU A 16 -4.53 -14.89 7.23
CA LEU A 16 -5.88 -15.25 6.77
C LEU A 16 -6.98 -14.47 7.50
N SER A 17 -6.87 -14.26 8.82
CA SER A 17 -7.93 -13.61 9.60
C SER A 17 -8.10 -12.12 9.29
N VAL A 18 -7.08 -11.48 8.73
CA VAL A 18 -7.11 -10.05 8.42
C VAL A 18 -7.35 -9.74 6.95
N MET A 19 -7.48 -10.75 6.07
CA MET A 19 -7.70 -10.51 4.64
C MET A 19 -8.96 -9.68 4.36
N ASP A 20 -10.03 -9.94 5.11
CA ASP A 20 -11.33 -9.24 4.98
C ASP A 20 -11.57 -8.24 6.12
N ASN A 21 -10.54 -7.88 6.88
CA ASN A 21 -10.64 -6.95 7.99
C ASN A 21 -10.29 -5.53 7.55
N ALA A 22 -11.26 -4.61 7.61
CA ALA A 22 -11.09 -3.21 7.18
C ALA A 22 -9.99 -2.43 7.95
N ASN A 23 -9.54 -2.94 9.10
CA ASN A 23 -8.44 -2.32 9.86
C ASN A 23 -7.05 -2.69 9.31
N TYR A 24 -6.96 -3.62 8.35
CA TYR A 24 -5.72 -4.07 7.76
C TYR A 24 -5.71 -3.77 6.26
N TYR A 25 -4.56 -3.34 5.74
CA TYR A 25 -4.38 -3.06 4.32
C TYR A 25 -3.08 -3.65 3.82
N PHE A 26 -3.16 -4.53 2.81
CA PHE A 26 -1.99 -5.13 2.17
C PHE A 26 -1.64 -4.37 0.89
N PHE A 27 -0.49 -3.71 0.91
CA PHE A 27 0.05 -3.07 -0.28
C PHE A 27 0.57 -4.10 -1.27
N THR A 28 0.00 -4.13 -2.48
CA THR A 28 0.48 -4.97 -3.59
C THR A 28 1.36 -4.19 -4.57
N GLY A 29 1.26 -2.85 -4.59
CA GLY A 29 2.10 -1.95 -5.38
C GLY A 29 3.43 -1.61 -4.69
N GLY A 30 4.37 -2.56 -4.67
CA GLY A 30 5.63 -2.47 -3.91
C GLY A 30 6.44 -1.19 -4.16
N GLY A 31 6.79 -0.89 -5.41
CA GLY A 31 7.56 0.33 -5.72
C GLY A 31 6.84 1.62 -5.33
N THR A 32 5.53 1.69 -5.59
CA THR A 32 4.72 2.88 -5.29
C THR A 32 4.63 3.17 -3.79
N VAL A 33 4.40 2.14 -2.96
CA VAL A 33 4.34 2.34 -1.51
C VAL A 33 5.70 2.72 -0.94
N LEU A 34 6.80 2.13 -1.45
CA LEU A 34 8.15 2.50 -1.04
C LEU A 34 8.47 3.95 -1.39
N THR A 35 8.17 4.40 -2.62
CA THR A 35 8.36 5.80 -3.01
C THR A 35 7.55 6.77 -2.15
N ALA A 36 6.30 6.43 -1.81
CA ALA A 36 5.47 7.26 -0.93
C ALA A 36 6.04 7.35 0.49
N ILE A 37 6.59 6.26 1.02
CA ILE A 37 7.27 6.21 2.32
C ILE A 37 8.56 7.03 2.29
N GLU A 38 9.41 6.86 1.28
CA GLU A 38 10.66 7.63 1.09
C GLU A 38 10.41 9.14 1.03
N GLN A 39 9.32 9.55 0.38
CA GLN A 39 8.91 10.96 0.29
C GLN A 39 8.17 11.45 1.56
N GLY A 40 7.80 10.55 2.47
CA GLY A 40 6.97 10.85 3.64
C GLY A 40 5.55 11.33 3.30
N SER A 41 5.10 11.17 2.04
CA SER A 41 3.81 11.68 1.58
C SER A 41 3.39 11.02 0.26
N PRO A 42 2.10 10.66 0.08
CA PRO A 42 1.59 10.14 -1.18
C PRO A 42 1.41 11.24 -2.25
N TYR A 43 1.39 12.51 -1.87
CA TYR A 43 1.12 13.64 -2.79
C TYR A 43 2.30 14.00 -3.69
N GLY A 44 3.48 13.42 -3.46
CA GLY A 44 4.61 13.51 -4.38
C GLY A 44 4.51 12.57 -5.59
N LEU A 45 3.56 11.62 -5.58
CA LEU A 45 3.35 10.69 -6.68
C LEU A 45 2.70 11.38 -7.88
N LYS A 46 3.34 11.31 -9.07
CA LYS A 46 2.83 11.92 -10.31
C LYS A 46 1.37 11.56 -10.63
N PRO A 47 0.92 10.28 -10.49
CA PRO A 47 -0.48 9.94 -10.73
C PRO A 47 -1.44 10.64 -9.76
N VAL A 48 -1.06 10.78 -8.48
CA VAL A 48 -1.87 11.46 -7.47
C VAL A 48 -1.97 12.96 -7.80
N GLN A 49 -0.86 13.59 -8.17
CA GLN A 49 -0.84 15.00 -8.60
C GLN A 49 -1.71 15.25 -9.82
N ALA A 50 -1.64 14.37 -10.83
CA ALA A 50 -2.46 14.47 -12.03
C ALA A 50 -3.96 14.42 -11.70
N LEU A 51 -4.37 13.50 -10.82
CA LEU A 51 -5.76 13.40 -10.37
C LEU A 51 -6.21 14.64 -9.59
N MET A 52 -5.37 15.15 -8.69
CA MET A 52 -5.67 16.37 -7.94
C MET A 52 -5.85 17.59 -8.85
N ALA A 53 -4.99 17.75 -9.86
CA ALA A 53 -5.10 18.84 -10.82
C ALA A 53 -6.37 18.76 -11.70
N THR A 54 -6.91 17.55 -11.90
CA THR A 54 -8.18 17.35 -12.63
C THR A 54 -9.42 17.54 -11.76
N GLY A 55 -9.31 17.38 -10.44
CA GLY A 55 -10.42 17.50 -9.49
C GLY A 55 -10.84 18.94 -9.17
N ASP A 56 -10.01 19.93 -9.53
CA ASP A 56 -10.28 21.37 -9.37
C ASP A 56 -11.04 21.98 -10.56
N ARG A 57 -11.70 21.17 -11.40
CA ARG A 57 -12.51 21.61 -12.55
C ARG A 57 -14.00 21.40 -12.35
#